data_AF-A0A9D8V5G4-F1
#
_entry.id   AF-A0A9D8V5G4-F1
#
_cell.length_a   1.000
_cell.length_b   1.000
_cell.length_c   1.000
_cell.angle_alpha   90.00
_cell.angle_beta   90.00
_cell.angle_gamma   90.00
#
_symmetry.space_group_name_H-M   'P 1'
#
loop_
_entity.id
_entity.type
_entity.pdbx_description
1 polymer ?
#
loop_
_entity_poly.entity_id
_entity_poly.type
_entity_poly.pdbx_seq_one_letter_code
_entity_poly.pdbx_strand_id
1 'polypeptide(L)'
;MMRHLLSDHVVDFSAIYDDDVELVSIERPRSSALDALADSLFTSRKVLDMHWEQAANDAHAPFNALKNAVQGSWLSALSEEIIMANEILKELLGCDRVGVRVATLSSPMCPRFHVDQVPCRMLMTVSGGGTEWIASNDVVPELLANRKSSEPPLTSGGTIRQFTKGSWSLLKGGTWHDRFRGVVHRSPHKAGERLLLSFDPVFKR
;
A
#
# COMPACT_ATOMS: atom_id res chain seq x y z
N MET A 1 16.28 17.55 -1.81
CA MET A 1 15.88 16.79 -0.61
C MET A 1 14.52 16.18 -0.92
N MET A 2 14.32 14.88 -0.72
CA MET A 2 13.01 14.27 -1.01
C MET A 2 11.97 14.73 0.01
N ARG A 3 10.74 14.93 -0.45
CA ARG A 3 9.54 15.28 0.32
C ARG A 3 8.53 14.15 0.19
N HIS A 4 7.60 14.11 1.13
CA HIS A 4 6.40 13.30 1.05
C HIS A 4 5.22 14.23 1.30
N LEU A 5 4.09 13.92 0.68
CA LEU A 5 2.87 14.70 0.81
C LEU A 5 1.84 13.91 1.62
N LEU A 6 1.37 14.50 2.71
CA LEU A 6 0.21 14.03 3.46
C LEU A 6 -0.91 15.02 3.19
N SER A 7 -2.04 14.53 2.68
CA SER A 7 -3.18 15.34 2.28
C SER A 7 -4.50 14.60 2.56
N ASP A 8 -5.63 15.28 2.44
CA ASP A 8 -6.99 14.74 2.44
C ASP A 8 -7.71 14.95 1.08
N HIS A 9 -6.98 15.44 0.07
CA HIS A 9 -7.50 15.71 -1.28
C HIS A 9 -6.94 14.71 -2.31
N VAL A 10 -7.83 13.94 -2.96
CA VAL A 10 -7.44 12.90 -3.94
C VAL A 10 -6.62 13.46 -5.12
N VAL A 11 -6.87 14.72 -5.53
CA VAL A 11 -6.15 15.37 -6.63
C VAL A 11 -4.65 15.51 -6.37
N ASP A 12 -4.23 15.49 -5.10
CA ASP A 12 -2.83 15.64 -4.70
C ASP A 12 -1.98 14.41 -5.01
N PHE A 13 -2.59 13.27 -5.40
CA PHE A 13 -1.84 12.15 -5.97
C PHE A 13 -1.00 12.56 -7.18
N SER A 14 -1.41 13.60 -7.93
CA SER A 14 -0.63 14.15 -9.04
C SER A 14 0.77 14.64 -8.64
N ALA A 15 0.97 15.03 -7.38
CA ALA A 15 2.27 15.41 -6.86
C ALA A 15 3.30 14.27 -6.88
N ILE A 16 2.87 13.00 -7.08
CA ILE A 16 3.81 11.88 -7.25
C ILE A 16 4.74 12.08 -8.46
N TYR A 17 4.36 12.92 -9.43
CA TYR A 17 5.19 13.24 -10.58
C TYR A 17 6.31 14.23 -10.28
N ASP A 18 6.22 14.99 -9.18
CA ASP A 18 7.28 15.92 -8.81
C ASP A 18 8.57 15.14 -8.51
N ASP A 19 9.69 15.60 -9.07
CA ASP A 19 11.00 14.97 -8.90
C ASP A 19 11.42 14.86 -7.43
N ASP A 20 10.94 15.79 -6.60
CA ASP A 20 11.26 15.85 -5.18
C ASP A 20 10.19 15.22 -4.28
N VAL A 21 9.12 14.60 -4.81
CA VAL A 21 8.11 13.88 -4.02
C VAL A 21 8.35 12.38 -4.12
N GLU A 22 8.60 11.69 -3.01
CA GLU A 22 8.81 10.23 -2.98
C GLU A 22 7.52 9.44 -2.74
N LEU A 23 6.53 10.09 -2.15
CA LEU A 23 5.33 9.48 -1.62
C LEU A 23 4.20 10.50 -1.49
N VAL A 24 2.98 10.08 -1.82
CA VAL A 24 1.75 10.80 -1.50
C VAL A 24 0.83 9.89 -0.69
N SER A 25 0.31 10.38 0.43
CA SER A 25 -0.68 9.67 1.25
C SER A 25 -1.91 10.53 1.47
N ILE A 26 -3.05 10.02 1.03
CA ILE A 26 -4.35 10.69 1.15
C ILE A 26 -5.16 10.06 2.29
N GLU A 27 -5.43 10.84 3.32
CA GLU A 27 -6.38 10.49 4.37
C GLU A 27 -7.81 10.59 3.85
N ARG A 28 -8.64 9.61 4.17
CA ARG A 28 -10.02 9.53 3.71
C ARG A 28 -10.93 9.04 4.83
N PRO A 29 -12.24 9.34 4.79
CA PRO A 29 -13.21 8.77 5.70
C PRO A 29 -13.18 7.24 5.68
N ARG A 30 -13.27 6.62 6.87
CA ARG A 30 -13.27 5.17 7.00
C ARG A 30 -14.65 4.57 6.70
N SER A 31 -14.65 3.44 6.01
CA SER A 31 -15.85 2.65 5.78
C SER A 31 -16.14 1.75 6.98
N SER A 32 -17.28 1.97 7.64
CA SER A 32 -17.74 1.12 8.75
C SER A 32 -17.99 -0.32 8.31
N ALA A 33 -18.36 -0.55 7.05
CA ALA A 33 -18.51 -1.90 6.49
C ALA A 33 -17.17 -2.64 6.40
N LEU A 34 -16.09 -1.94 6.05
CA LEU A 34 -14.74 -2.52 5.99
C LEU A 34 -14.14 -2.76 7.38
N ASP A 35 -14.44 -1.87 8.33
CA ASP A 35 -14.09 -2.09 9.73
C ASP A 35 -14.79 -3.33 10.28
N ALA A 36 -16.11 -3.46 10.07
CA ALA A 36 -16.87 -4.65 10.47
C ALA A 36 -16.39 -5.93 9.76
N LEU A 37 -16.00 -5.84 8.48
CA LEU A 37 -15.38 -6.95 7.76
C LEU A 37 -14.09 -7.39 8.45
N ALA A 38 -13.18 -6.45 8.75
CA ALA A 38 -11.91 -6.77 9.39
C ALA A 38 -12.13 -7.45 10.76
N ASP A 39 -13.02 -6.91 11.58
CA ASP A 39 -13.34 -7.47 12.90
C ASP A 39 -13.92 -8.90 12.78
N SER A 40 -14.77 -9.14 11.78
CA SER A 40 -15.32 -10.47 11.49
C SER A 40 -14.23 -11.45 11.05
N LEU A 41 -13.32 -11.04 10.15
CA LEU A 41 -12.21 -11.87 9.69
C LEU A 41 -11.28 -12.27 10.83
N PHE A 42 -10.94 -11.32 11.71
CA PHE A 42 -10.06 -11.54 12.85
C PHE A 42 -10.72 -12.45 13.90
N THR A 43 -11.97 -12.17 14.27
CA THR A 43 -12.72 -12.97 15.25
C THR A 43 -12.90 -14.42 14.78
N SER A 44 -13.19 -14.63 13.51
CA SER A 44 -13.34 -15.96 12.91
C SER A 44 -12.01 -16.63 12.52
N ARG A 45 -10.88 -15.92 12.66
CA ARG A 45 -9.56 -16.33 12.16
C ARG A 45 -9.57 -16.73 10.68
N LYS A 46 -10.46 -16.13 9.88
CA LYS A 46 -10.55 -16.39 8.45
C LYS A 46 -9.38 -15.70 7.75
N VAL A 47 -8.52 -16.50 7.12
CA VAL A 47 -7.38 -15.99 6.36
C VAL A 47 -7.83 -15.64 4.95
N LEU A 48 -7.58 -14.40 4.53
CA LEU A 48 -7.56 -13.98 3.13
C LEU A 48 -6.11 -13.83 2.68
N ASP A 49 -5.75 -14.44 1.56
CA ASP A 49 -4.54 -14.14 0.81
C ASP A 49 -4.87 -14.27 -0.68
N MET A 50 -5.55 -13.25 -1.19
CA MET A 50 -6.05 -13.22 -2.56
C MET A 50 -5.17 -12.29 -3.37
N HIS A 51 -4.70 -12.75 -4.52
CA HIS A 51 -3.93 -11.96 -5.47
C HIS A 51 -4.42 -12.27 -6.88
N TRP A 52 -4.71 -11.24 -7.65
CA TRP A 52 -5.09 -11.36 -9.05
C TRP A 52 -4.68 -10.10 -9.82
N GLU A 53 -4.72 -10.17 -11.14
CA GLU A 53 -4.50 -9.03 -12.02
C GLU A 53 -5.77 -8.79 -12.84
N GLN A 54 -6.20 -7.54 -12.94
CA GLN A 54 -7.41 -7.16 -13.66
C GLN A 54 -7.19 -5.94 -14.55
N ALA A 55 -8.08 -5.74 -15.52
CA ALA A 55 -8.13 -4.47 -16.25
C ALA A 55 -8.57 -3.36 -15.30
N ALA A 56 -7.93 -2.20 -15.38
CA ALA A 56 -8.18 -1.11 -14.44
C ALA A 56 -9.61 -0.54 -14.54
N ASN A 57 -10.27 -0.70 -15.69
CA ASN A 57 -11.64 -0.28 -15.95
C ASN A 57 -12.69 -1.40 -15.83
N ASP A 58 -12.30 -2.61 -15.40
CA ASP A 58 -13.25 -3.71 -15.20
C ASP A 58 -13.89 -3.61 -13.81
N ALA A 59 -15.05 -2.97 -13.74
CA ALA A 59 -15.81 -2.81 -12.50
C ALA A 59 -16.38 -4.13 -11.95
N HIS A 60 -16.43 -5.21 -12.73
CA HIS A 60 -16.96 -6.51 -12.29
C HIS A 60 -15.88 -7.46 -11.77
N ALA A 61 -14.62 -7.26 -12.16
CA ALA A 61 -13.50 -8.10 -11.75
C ALA A 61 -13.33 -8.19 -10.21
N PRO A 62 -13.39 -7.09 -9.42
CA PRO A 62 -13.27 -7.17 -7.97
C PRO A 62 -14.36 -8.04 -7.33
N PHE A 63 -15.61 -7.84 -7.74
CA PHE A 63 -16.73 -8.63 -7.25
C PHE A 63 -16.53 -10.12 -7.57
N ASN A 64 -16.15 -10.44 -8.81
CA ASN A 64 -15.93 -11.81 -9.24
C ASN A 64 -14.78 -12.50 -8.49
N ALA A 65 -13.71 -11.77 -8.21
CA ALA A 65 -12.60 -12.28 -7.41
C ALA A 65 -13.04 -12.55 -5.95
N LEU A 66 -13.81 -11.63 -5.35
CA LEU A 66 -14.09 -11.63 -3.92
C LEU A 66 -15.33 -12.44 -3.51
N LYS A 67 -16.30 -12.70 -4.40
CA LYS A 67 -17.63 -13.25 -4.06
C LYS A 67 -17.65 -14.57 -3.28
N ASN A 68 -16.60 -15.39 -3.41
CA ASN A 68 -16.49 -16.65 -2.67
C ASN A 68 -15.86 -16.46 -1.28
N ALA A 69 -15.17 -15.35 -1.06
CA ALA A 69 -14.43 -15.04 0.16
C ALA A 69 -15.17 -14.04 1.07
N VAL A 70 -15.89 -13.09 0.49
CA VAL A 70 -16.59 -12.01 1.19
C VAL A 70 -18.01 -11.92 0.63
N GLN A 71 -19.00 -11.61 1.48
CA GLN A 71 -20.42 -11.60 1.11
C GLN A 71 -21.13 -10.33 1.61
N GLY A 72 -22.34 -10.08 1.09
CA GLY A 72 -23.21 -8.99 1.54
C GLY A 72 -22.60 -7.61 1.33
N SER A 73 -22.87 -6.69 2.25
CA SER A 73 -22.38 -5.31 2.18
C SER A 73 -20.85 -5.20 2.22
N TRP A 74 -20.16 -6.17 2.81
CA TRP A 74 -18.69 -6.21 2.82
C TRP A 74 -18.11 -6.47 1.45
N LEU A 75 -18.78 -7.29 0.62
CA LEU A 75 -18.35 -7.57 -0.74
C LEU A 75 -18.46 -6.31 -1.59
N SER A 76 -19.56 -5.57 -1.47
CA SER A 76 -19.75 -4.28 -2.16
C SER A 76 -18.69 -3.27 -1.71
N ALA A 77 -18.53 -3.05 -0.40
CA ALA A 77 -17.58 -2.07 0.13
C ALA A 77 -16.13 -2.36 -0.29
N LEU A 78 -15.71 -3.63 -0.26
CA LEU A 78 -14.35 -4.00 -0.66
C LEU A 78 -14.16 -3.90 -2.17
N SER A 79 -15.19 -4.22 -2.96
CA SER A 79 -15.16 -4.06 -4.42
C SER A 79 -15.07 -2.59 -4.81
N GLU A 80 -15.84 -1.72 -4.16
CA GLU A 80 -15.85 -0.26 -4.40
C GLU A 80 -14.47 0.37 -4.10
N GLU A 81 -13.81 -0.02 -3.01
CA GLU A 81 -12.43 0.43 -2.72
C GLU A 81 -11.45 0.03 -3.83
N ILE A 82 -11.54 -1.20 -4.32
CA ILE A 82 -10.65 -1.70 -5.38
C ILE A 82 -10.94 -0.99 -6.70
N ILE A 83 -12.20 -0.76 -7.04
CA ILE A 83 -12.60 -0.02 -8.26
C ILE A 83 -12.02 1.39 -8.20
N MET A 84 -12.24 2.12 -7.11
CA MET A 84 -11.78 3.50 -7.00
C MET A 84 -10.24 3.61 -6.97
N ALA A 85 -9.53 2.68 -6.32
CA ALA A 85 -8.07 2.63 -6.39
C ALA A 85 -7.57 2.37 -7.82
N ASN A 86 -8.22 1.46 -8.54
CA ASN A 86 -7.89 1.16 -9.94
C ASN A 86 -8.15 2.36 -10.87
N GLU A 87 -9.26 3.06 -10.69
CA GLU A 87 -9.59 4.27 -11.45
C GLU A 87 -8.55 5.36 -11.23
N ILE A 88 -8.14 5.59 -9.98
CA ILE A 88 -7.08 6.55 -9.66
C ILE A 88 -5.76 6.15 -10.31
N LEU A 89 -5.34 4.89 -10.18
CA LEU A 89 -4.08 4.46 -10.78
C LEU A 89 -4.10 4.54 -12.31
N LYS A 90 -5.24 4.21 -12.94
CA LYS A 90 -5.43 4.37 -14.38
C LYS A 90 -5.34 5.83 -14.81
N GLU A 91 -6.08 6.72 -14.16
CA GLU A 91 -6.12 8.14 -14.50
C GLU A 91 -4.77 8.79 -14.24
N LEU A 92 -4.17 8.49 -13.09
CA LEU A 92 -2.91 9.06 -12.66
C LEU A 92 -1.75 8.57 -13.53
N LEU A 93 -1.63 7.26 -13.75
CA LEU A 93 -0.43 6.61 -14.32
C LEU A 93 -0.61 6.07 -15.74
N GLY A 94 -1.83 6.09 -16.28
CA GLY A 94 -2.14 5.54 -17.60
C GLY A 94 -2.06 4.01 -17.69
N CYS A 95 -2.05 3.29 -16.56
CA CYS A 95 -1.97 1.83 -16.58
C CYS A 95 -3.29 1.18 -17.03
N ASP A 96 -3.22 0.19 -17.92
CA ASP A 96 -4.39 -0.57 -18.37
C ASP A 96 -4.80 -1.67 -17.39
N ARG A 97 -3.86 -2.14 -16.58
CA ARG A 97 -4.03 -3.29 -15.70
C ARG A 97 -3.40 -3.02 -14.34
N VAL A 98 -3.97 -3.62 -13.30
CA VAL A 98 -3.53 -3.47 -11.92
C VAL A 98 -3.51 -4.85 -11.27
N GLY A 99 -2.38 -5.20 -10.65
CA GLY A 99 -2.28 -6.32 -9.71
C GLY A 99 -2.89 -5.91 -8.37
N VAL A 100 -3.86 -6.69 -7.87
CA VAL A 100 -4.59 -6.41 -6.63
C VAL A 100 -4.34 -7.53 -5.64
N ARG A 101 -3.97 -7.17 -4.42
CA ARG A 101 -3.88 -8.11 -3.30
C ARG A 101 -4.80 -7.70 -2.16
N VAL A 102 -5.51 -8.67 -1.60
CA VAL A 102 -6.27 -8.52 -0.35
C VAL A 102 -5.76 -9.59 0.62
N ALA A 103 -5.15 -9.15 1.73
CA ALA A 103 -4.52 -10.07 2.66
C ALA A 103 -4.84 -9.75 4.13
N THR A 104 -5.21 -10.78 4.89
CA THR A 104 -5.16 -10.77 6.35
C THR A 104 -3.78 -11.26 6.81
N LEU A 105 -3.12 -10.52 7.68
CA LEU A 105 -1.78 -10.84 8.18
C LEU A 105 -1.84 -10.99 9.70
N SER A 106 -1.37 -12.13 10.21
CA SER A 106 -1.21 -12.40 11.65
C SER A 106 0.24 -12.21 12.12
N SER A 107 1.16 -12.08 11.18
CA SER A 107 2.57 -11.74 11.40
C SER A 107 3.07 -10.81 10.28
N PRO A 108 4.14 -10.03 10.52
CA PRO A 108 4.69 -9.16 9.47
C PRO A 108 5.19 -10.01 8.31
N MET A 109 4.64 -9.80 7.10
CA MET A 109 5.07 -10.52 5.89
C MET A 109 6.49 -10.10 5.47
N CYS A 110 6.75 -8.80 5.51
CA CYS A 110 8.07 -8.22 5.25
C CYS A 110 8.52 -7.45 6.50
N PRO A 111 9.08 -8.14 7.52
CA PRO A 111 9.49 -7.50 8.78
C PRO A 111 10.73 -6.61 8.63
N ARG A 112 11.43 -6.72 7.50
CA ARG A 112 12.65 -5.97 7.19
C ARG A 112 12.32 -4.79 6.28
N PHE A 113 12.98 -3.67 6.52
CA PHE A 113 12.96 -2.56 5.58
C PHE A 113 13.53 -2.99 4.23
N HIS A 114 12.81 -2.66 3.18
CA HIS A 114 13.15 -2.98 1.80
C HIS A 114 12.59 -1.92 0.86
N VAL A 115 12.97 -2.04 -0.40
CA VAL A 115 12.35 -1.32 -1.51
C VAL A 115 11.76 -2.35 -2.46
N ASP A 116 10.50 -2.14 -2.85
CA ASP A 116 9.87 -2.93 -3.89
C ASP A 116 10.45 -2.61 -5.28
N GLN A 117 10.70 -3.65 -6.08
CA GLN A 117 11.19 -3.52 -7.46
C GLN A 117 10.03 -3.37 -8.45
N VAL A 118 9.19 -2.37 -8.21
CA VAL A 118 8.07 -1.94 -9.06
C VAL A 118 8.21 -0.44 -9.35
N PRO A 119 7.50 0.11 -10.34
CA PRO A 119 7.52 1.56 -10.58
C PRO A 119 6.91 2.31 -9.41
N CYS A 120 5.76 1.86 -8.93
CA CYS A 120 5.11 2.38 -7.73
C CYS A 120 4.15 1.34 -7.18
N ARG A 121 3.72 1.54 -5.93
CA ARG A 121 2.71 0.71 -5.26
C ARG A 121 1.77 1.60 -4.48
N MET A 122 0.46 1.34 -4.59
CA MET A 122 -0.51 1.93 -3.68
C MET A 122 -0.86 0.92 -2.58
N LEU A 123 -0.94 1.41 -1.34
CA LEU A 123 -1.23 0.64 -0.14
C LEU A 123 -2.42 1.22 0.60
N MET A 124 -3.25 0.34 1.17
CA MET A 124 -4.28 0.71 2.12
C MET A 124 -4.35 -0.33 3.25
N THR A 125 -4.05 0.07 4.48
CA THR A 125 -4.38 -0.75 5.65
C THR A 125 -5.82 -0.47 6.04
N VAL A 126 -6.72 -1.43 5.84
CA VAL A 126 -8.12 -1.34 6.29
C VAL A 126 -8.21 -1.45 7.80
N SER A 127 -7.51 -2.41 8.41
CA SER A 127 -7.44 -2.55 9.87
C SER A 127 -6.08 -3.09 10.32
N GLY A 128 -5.71 -2.85 11.58
CA GLY A 128 -4.37 -3.15 12.12
C GLY A 128 -3.34 -2.04 11.89
N GLY A 129 -2.06 -2.38 12.07
CA GLY A 129 -0.94 -1.44 11.90
C GLY A 129 -0.72 -1.04 10.43
N GLY A 130 -0.42 0.24 10.19
CA GLY A 130 -0.02 0.77 8.89
C GLY A 130 1.35 0.26 8.44
N THR A 131 1.63 0.31 7.14
CA THR A 131 3.01 0.08 6.65
C THR A 131 3.92 1.13 7.27
N GLU A 132 5.06 0.68 7.79
CA GLU A 132 6.12 1.56 8.30
C GLU A 132 7.06 1.96 7.16
N TRP A 133 7.53 3.19 7.17
CA TRP A 133 8.42 3.73 6.15
C TRP A 133 9.43 4.71 6.73
N ILE A 134 10.51 4.94 5.99
CA ILE A 134 11.57 5.88 6.33
C ILE A 134 11.69 6.85 5.16
N ALA A 135 11.72 8.15 5.44
CA ALA A 135 11.93 9.17 4.40
C ALA A 135 13.32 8.98 3.78
N SER A 136 13.49 9.12 2.47
CA SER A 136 14.77 8.78 1.82
C SER A 136 15.97 9.56 2.36
N ASN A 137 15.75 10.77 2.87
CA ASN A 137 16.82 11.58 3.48
C ASN A 137 17.31 11.02 4.82
N ASP A 138 16.51 10.17 5.47
CA ASP A 138 16.81 9.55 6.76
C ASP A 138 17.39 8.12 6.58
N VAL A 139 17.51 7.62 5.35
CA VAL A 139 17.99 6.26 5.09
C VAL A 139 19.52 6.22 5.04
N VAL A 140 20.11 5.24 5.72
CA VAL A 140 21.54 4.88 5.59
C VAL A 140 21.67 3.68 4.64
N PRO A 141 22.18 3.87 3.40
CA PRO A 141 22.20 2.82 2.38
C PRO A 141 22.99 1.56 2.79
N GLU A 142 24.08 1.73 3.53
CA GLU A 142 24.94 0.64 3.98
C GLU A 142 24.20 -0.28 4.96
N LEU A 143 23.37 0.30 5.83
CA LEU A 143 22.52 -0.46 6.76
C LEU A 143 21.38 -1.15 6.02
N LEU A 144 20.78 -0.51 5.00
CA LEU A 144 19.72 -1.12 4.19
C LEU A 144 20.25 -2.34 3.41
N ALA A 145 21.48 -2.26 2.89
CA ALA A 145 22.14 -3.35 2.19
C ALA A 145 22.53 -4.51 3.14
N ASN A 146 22.71 -4.24 4.43
CA ASN A 146 23.09 -5.24 5.41
C ASN A 146 21.93 -6.15 5.80
N ARG A 147 21.74 -7.23 5.02
CA ARG A 147 20.72 -8.25 5.28
C ARG A 147 20.93 -9.06 6.57
N LYS A 148 22.03 -8.88 7.30
CA LYS A 148 22.28 -9.56 8.58
C LYS A 148 21.87 -8.75 9.79
N SER A 149 21.78 -7.41 9.66
CA SER A 149 21.33 -6.54 10.75
C SER A 149 19.80 -6.57 10.88
N SER A 150 19.29 -6.49 12.11
CA SER A 150 17.87 -6.22 12.41
C SER A 150 17.60 -4.74 12.66
N GLU A 151 18.66 -3.92 12.68
CA GLU A 151 18.56 -2.49 12.93
C GLU A 151 17.85 -1.78 11.75
N PRO A 152 16.97 -0.81 12.03
CA PRO A 152 16.44 0.07 11.01
C PRO A 152 17.58 0.81 10.27
N PRO A 153 17.53 0.94 8.93
CA PRO A 153 18.57 1.59 8.15
C PRO A 153 18.43 3.12 8.22
N LEU A 154 18.63 3.67 9.42
CA LEU A 154 18.23 5.02 9.78
C LEU A 154 19.45 5.87 10.16
N THR A 155 19.46 7.14 9.76
CA THR A 155 20.45 8.11 10.20
C THR A 155 20.26 8.44 11.68
N SER A 156 21.29 9.00 12.32
CA SER A 156 21.14 9.54 13.68
C SER A 156 20.12 10.68 13.67
N GLY A 157 19.03 10.53 14.43
CA GLY A 157 17.92 11.48 14.47
C GLY A 157 16.83 11.27 13.42
N GLY A 158 16.99 10.31 12.50
CA GLY A 158 15.92 9.92 11.58
C GLY A 158 14.72 9.31 12.32
N THR A 159 13.57 9.21 11.63
CA THR A 159 12.34 8.67 12.23
C THR A 159 11.70 7.58 11.36
N ILE A 160 11.27 6.49 11.99
CA ILE A 160 10.35 5.53 11.37
C ILE A 160 8.93 6.09 11.47
N ARG A 161 8.27 6.20 10.34
CA ARG A 161 6.91 6.72 10.21
C ARG A 161 5.97 5.56 9.86
N GLN A 162 4.67 5.75 10.06
CA GLN A 162 3.66 4.73 9.77
C GLN A 162 2.46 5.38 9.10
N PHE A 163 1.92 4.76 8.04
CA PHE A 163 0.71 5.29 7.41
C PHE A 163 -0.50 5.19 8.34
N THR A 164 -1.37 6.20 8.25
CA THR A 164 -2.67 6.21 8.92
C THR A 164 -3.54 5.09 8.36
N LYS A 165 -4.22 4.36 9.25
CA LYS A 165 -5.19 3.33 8.85
C LYS A 165 -6.30 3.96 7.99
N GLY A 166 -6.64 3.30 6.88
CA GLY A 166 -7.64 3.78 5.90
C GLY A 166 -7.09 4.79 4.88
N SER A 167 -5.91 5.36 5.09
CA SER A 167 -5.28 6.21 4.08
C SER A 167 -4.88 5.41 2.85
N TRP A 168 -4.89 6.09 1.70
CA TRP A 168 -4.32 5.57 0.47
C TRP A 168 -2.94 6.18 0.27
N SER A 169 -1.92 5.33 0.31
CA SER A 169 -0.53 5.75 0.21
C SER A 169 0.08 5.21 -1.08
N LEU A 170 0.48 6.10 -1.99
CA LEU A 170 1.19 5.79 -3.23
C LEU A 170 2.68 6.06 -3.03
N LEU A 171 3.49 5.01 -3.21
CA LEU A 171 4.93 5.03 -3.00
C LEU A 171 5.65 4.87 -4.34
N LYS A 172 6.65 5.72 -4.62
CA LYS A 172 7.62 5.44 -5.70
C LYS A 172 8.44 4.20 -5.33
N GLY A 173 8.49 3.22 -6.23
CA GLY A 173 9.30 2.02 -6.07
C GLY A 173 10.68 2.15 -6.72
N GLY A 174 11.47 1.08 -6.64
CA GLY A 174 12.86 1.08 -7.10
C GLY A 174 13.03 1.21 -8.61
N THR A 175 11.97 1.02 -9.39
CA THR A 175 11.99 1.18 -10.85
C THR A 175 11.16 2.38 -11.33
N TRP A 176 10.86 3.35 -10.46
CA TRP A 176 10.15 4.58 -10.84
C TRP A 176 10.94 5.40 -11.87
N HIS A 177 12.21 5.68 -11.56
CA HIS A 177 13.18 6.27 -12.49
C HIS A 177 14.61 6.02 -11.98
N ASP A 178 15.62 6.10 -12.85
CA ASP A 178 17.01 5.72 -12.54
C ASP A 178 17.66 6.48 -11.37
N ARG A 179 17.19 7.71 -11.11
CA ARG A 179 17.74 8.60 -10.06
C ARG A 179 17.13 8.42 -8.67
N PHE A 180 16.12 7.55 -8.50
CA PHE A 180 15.46 7.33 -7.21
C PHE A 180 15.51 5.86 -6.86
N ARG A 181 15.90 5.56 -5.62
CA ARG A 181 16.11 4.18 -5.15
C ARG A 181 14.85 3.53 -4.60
N GLY A 182 13.70 4.22 -4.62
CA GLY A 182 12.44 3.74 -4.08
C GLY A 182 12.26 4.05 -2.58
N VAL A 183 11.02 4.16 -2.13
CA VAL A 183 10.70 4.40 -0.72
C VAL A 183 11.01 3.15 0.12
N VAL A 184 11.82 3.34 1.16
CA VAL A 184 12.17 2.28 2.11
C VAL A 184 11.03 2.04 3.08
N HIS A 185 10.47 0.84 3.07
CA HIS A 185 9.29 0.51 3.87
C HIS A 185 9.28 -0.95 4.33
N ARG A 186 8.38 -1.28 5.27
CA ARG A 186 8.15 -2.64 5.79
C ARG A 186 6.75 -2.81 6.36
N SER A 187 6.35 -4.06 6.57
CA SER A 187 5.20 -4.35 7.44
C SER A 187 5.48 -3.82 8.87
N PRO A 188 4.46 -3.33 9.60
CA PRO A 188 4.66 -2.77 10.93
C PRO A 188 5.40 -3.75 11.85
N HIS A 189 6.32 -3.22 12.67
CA HIS A 189 7.17 -4.07 13.51
C HIS A 189 6.38 -4.75 14.61
N LYS A 190 5.39 -4.04 15.17
CA LYS A 190 4.47 -4.61 16.17
C LYS A 190 3.59 -5.65 15.49
N ALA A 191 3.69 -6.89 15.95
CA ALA A 191 2.79 -7.95 15.55
C ALA A 191 1.35 -7.60 15.93
N GLY A 192 0.42 -7.93 15.05
CA GLY A 192 -1.01 -7.71 15.23
C GLY A 192 -1.76 -8.11 13.96
N GLU A 193 -3.04 -8.39 14.10
CA GLU A 193 -3.90 -8.71 12.97
C GLU A 193 -4.07 -7.48 12.08
N ARG A 194 -3.92 -7.68 10.78
CA ARG A 194 -4.00 -6.60 9.79
C ARG A 194 -4.78 -7.06 8.57
N LEU A 195 -5.63 -6.19 8.03
CA LEU A 195 -6.24 -6.35 6.71
C LEU A 195 -5.63 -5.30 5.78
N LEU A 196 -4.92 -5.76 4.75
CA LEU A 196 -4.16 -4.93 3.81
C LEU A 196 -4.70 -5.13 2.39
N LEU A 197 -4.83 -4.01 1.67
CA LEU A 197 -4.93 -3.98 0.23
C LEU A 197 -3.64 -3.42 -0.37
N SER A 198 -3.13 -4.03 -1.42
CA SER A 198 -2.05 -3.47 -2.24
C SER A 198 -2.42 -3.50 -3.72
N PHE A 199 -2.00 -2.46 -4.42
CA PHE A 199 -2.29 -2.26 -5.83
C PHE A 199 -0.98 -1.93 -6.57
N ASP A 200 -0.66 -2.75 -7.56
CA ASP A 200 0.54 -2.65 -8.37
C ASP A 200 0.14 -2.34 -9.83
N PRO A 201 0.33 -1.11 -10.32
CA PRO A 201 0.14 -0.77 -11.72
C PRO A 201 1.01 -1.64 -12.64
N VAL A 202 0.39 -2.21 -13.68
CA VAL A 202 1.07 -3.03 -14.68
C VAL A 202 1.24 -2.22 -15.96
N PHE A 203 2.48 -1.87 -16.27
CA PHE A 203 2.85 -1.17 -17.50
C PHE A 203 3.25 -2.19 -18.56
N LYS A 204 2.72 -2.01 -19.78
CA LYS A 204 3.18 -2.78 -20.94
C LYS A 204 4.65 -2.44 -21.19
N ARG A 205 5.47 -3.47 -21.31
CA ARG A 205 6.87 -3.33 -21.75
C ARG A 205 6.94 -3.02 -23.23
#